data_AF-A0AAD8XTT8-F1
#
_entry.id   AF-A0AAD8XTT8-F1
#
_cell.length_a   1.000
_cell.length_b   1.000
_cell.length_c   1.000
_cell.angle_alpha   90.00
_cell.angle_beta   90.00
_cell.angle_gamma   90.00
#
_symmetry.space_group_name_H-M   'P 1'
#
loop_
_entity.id
_entity.type
_entity.pdbx_description
1 polymer ?
#
loop_
_entity_poly.entity_id
_entity_poly.type
_entity_poly.pdbx_seq_one_letter_code
_entity_poly.pdbx_strand_id
1 'polypeptide(L)'
;MIYLYMGDGHAIPRNATRIRVHESVIAIPPHAFEQYPHLVELICHDGVKTIGYRALYFCPSLKLVQIPGVIEIMAEAFAGCPLTHVTFGDKLERIRKAAFRSCKS
;
A
#
# COMPACT_ATOMS: atom_id res chain seq x y z
N MET A 1 -5.90 -2.22 -16.93
CA MET A 1 -6.93 -1.34 -16.33
C MET A 1 -6.37 -0.79 -15.03
N ILE A 2 -6.58 0.49 -14.75
CA ILE A 2 -6.19 1.12 -13.48
C ILE A 2 -7.47 1.37 -12.70
N TYR A 3 -7.48 1.00 -11.42
CA TYR A 3 -8.57 1.28 -10.50
C TYR A 3 -8.23 2.48 -9.62
N LEU A 4 -9.22 3.32 -9.36
CA LEU A 4 -9.09 4.49 -8.49
C LEU A 4 -9.69 4.15 -7.11
N TYR A 5 -8.87 4.18 -6.07
CA TYR A 5 -9.30 3.95 -4.70
C TYR A 5 -9.74 5.25 -4.04
N MET A 6 -11.01 5.31 -3.62
CA MET A 6 -11.65 6.51 -3.06
C MET A 6 -11.66 6.54 -1.52
N GLY A 7 -11.12 5.52 -0.85
CA GLY A 7 -11.18 5.39 0.62
C GLY A 7 -12.19 4.34 1.09
N ASP A 8 -12.53 4.39 2.38
CA ASP A 8 -13.44 3.45 3.04
C ASP A 8 -14.80 3.37 2.33
N GLY A 9 -15.32 2.15 2.19
CA GLY A 9 -16.59 1.87 1.53
C GLY A 9 -16.53 1.75 0.01
N HIS A 10 -15.38 2.04 -0.62
CA HIS A 10 -15.19 1.81 -2.06
C HIS A 10 -14.45 0.50 -2.32
N ALA A 11 -15.19 -0.52 -2.75
CA ALA A 11 -14.63 -1.83 -3.05
C ALA A 11 -13.87 -1.82 -4.39
N ILE A 12 -12.57 -2.08 -4.34
CA ILE A 12 -11.74 -2.36 -5.51
C ILE A 12 -11.79 -3.87 -5.77
N PRO A 13 -12.03 -4.34 -7.01
CA PRO A 13 -12.12 -5.78 -7.27
C PRO A 13 -10.79 -6.50 -7.00
N ARG A 14 -10.87 -7.75 -6.54
CA ARG A 14 -9.70 -8.60 -6.20
C ARG A 14 -8.79 -8.94 -7.39
N ASN A 15 -9.26 -8.72 -8.62
CA ASN A 15 -8.46 -8.88 -9.83
C ASN A 15 -7.75 -7.58 -10.27
N ALA A 16 -7.83 -6.51 -9.48
CA ALA A 16 -7.13 -5.27 -9.77
C ALA A 16 -5.61 -5.50 -9.84
N THR A 17 -5.01 -5.04 -10.93
CA THR A 17 -3.56 -5.13 -11.14
C THR A 17 -2.83 -3.84 -10.82
N ARG A 18 -3.50 -2.70 -10.91
CA ARG A 18 -2.93 -1.38 -10.61
C ARG A 18 -3.97 -0.53 -9.90
N ILE A 19 -3.56 0.09 -8.80
CA ILE A 19 -4.40 0.97 -8.00
C ILE A 19 -3.73 2.34 -7.89
N ARG A 20 -4.49 3.39 -8.19
CA ARG A 20 -4.15 4.77 -7.86
C ARG A 20 -5.06 5.24 -6.73
N VAL A 21 -4.49 5.95 -5.78
CA VAL A 21 -5.24 6.50 -4.65
C VAL A 21 -5.73 7.90 -5.00
N HIS A 22 -7.03 8.15 -4.82
CA HIS A 22 -7.64 9.44 -5.07
C HIS A 22 -7.14 10.49 -4.07
N GLU A 23 -7.04 11.75 -4.49
CA GLU A 23 -6.46 12.86 -3.72
C GLU A 23 -7.14 13.15 -2.38
N SER A 24 -8.40 12.74 -2.22
CA SER A 24 -9.15 12.89 -0.97
C SER A 24 -8.74 11.90 0.12
N VAL A 25 -7.97 10.86 -0.22
CA VAL A 25 -7.62 9.79 0.71
C VAL A 25 -6.40 10.20 1.54
N ILE A 26 -6.58 10.25 2.85
CA ILE A 26 -5.53 10.67 3.80
C ILE A 26 -4.79 9.45 4.38
N ALA A 27 -5.44 8.29 4.45
CA ALA A 27 -4.86 7.06 4.98
C ALA A 27 -5.35 5.84 4.20
N ILE A 28 -4.49 4.83 4.08
CA ILE A 28 -4.91 3.49 3.68
C ILE A 28 -5.27 2.72 4.95
N PRO A 29 -6.54 2.34 5.15
CA PRO A 29 -7.02 1.75 6.39
C PRO A 29 -6.42 0.35 6.60
N PRO A 30 -6.51 -0.20 7.82
CA PRO A 30 -6.12 -1.58 8.07
C PRO A 30 -6.82 -2.54 7.10
N HIS A 31 -6.08 -3.54 6.62
CA HIS A 31 -6.59 -4.60 5.74
C HIS A 31 -7.13 -4.17 4.35
N ALA A 32 -6.99 -2.89 3.94
CA ALA A 32 -7.61 -2.33 2.73
C ALA A 32 -7.43 -3.18 1.45
N PHE A 33 -6.22 -3.68 1.23
CA PHE A 33 -5.84 -4.48 0.08
C PHE A 33 -5.19 -5.81 0.51
N GLU A 34 -5.57 -6.34 1.67
CA GLU A 34 -5.04 -7.62 2.15
C GLU A 34 -5.33 -8.74 1.14
N GLN A 35 -4.28 -9.51 0.82
CA GLN A 35 -4.31 -10.67 -0.05
C GLN A 35 -4.86 -10.36 -1.45
N TYR A 36 -4.52 -9.20 -2.04
CA TYR A 36 -4.84 -8.93 -3.44
C TYR A 36 -3.89 -9.74 -4.35
N PRO A 37 -4.36 -10.83 -4.99
CA PRO A 37 -3.47 -11.79 -5.66
C PRO A 37 -2.80 -11.23 -6.92
N HIS A 38 -3.44 -10.25 -7.56
CA HIS A 38 -3.03 -9.72 -8.86
C HIS A 38 -2.51 -8.29 -8.80
N LEU A 39 -2.55 -7.64 -7.63
CA LEU A 39 -2.08 -6.26 -7.51
C LEU A 39 -0.57 -6.22 -7.73
N VAL A 40 -0.14 -5.47 -8.75
CA VAL A 40 1.26 -5.30 -9.14
C VAL A 40 1.81 -3.96 -8.68
N GLU A 41 0.95 -2.93 -8.67
CA GLU A 41 1.33 -1.53 -8.49
C GLU A 41 0.32 -0.78 -7.62
N LEU A 42 0.81 -0.09 -6.59
CA LEU A 42 0.05 0.90 -5.82
C LEU A 42 0.74 2.27 -5.93
N ILE A 43 -0.02 3.28 -6.36
CA ILE A 43 0.46 4.67 -6.45
C ILE A 43 -0.38 5.57 -5.56
N CYS A 44 0.25 6.15 -4.55
CA CYS A 44 -0.31 7.18 -3.69
C CYS A 44 0.19 8.58 -4.08
N HIS A 45 -0.59 9.59 -3.74
CA HIS A 45 -0.21 11.01 -3.81
C HIS A 45 0.40 11.48 -2.47
N ASP A 46 0.91 12.71 -2.43
CA ASP A 46 1.59 13.30 -1.25
C ASP A 46 0.68 13.52 -0.03
N GLY A 47 -0.64 13.35 -0.20
CA GLY A 47 -1.63 13.51 0.86
C GLY A 47 -1.80 12.27 1.75
N VAL A 48 -1.42 11.08 1.28
CA VAL A 48 -1.53 9.84 2.07
C VAL A 48 -0.47 9.82 3.17
N LYS A 49 -0.89 9.89 4.43
CA LYS A 49 0.00 10.00 5.60
C LYS A 49 0.28 8.68 6.30
N THR A 50 -0.66 7.73 6.22
CA THR A 50 -0.54 6.48 6.98
C THR A 50 -0.91 5.28 6.12
N ILE A 51 -0.11 4.24 6.20
CA ILE A 51 -0.43 2.90 5.69
C ILE A 51 -0.77 2.00 6.89
N GLY A 52 -2.02 1.57 6.96
CA GLY A 52 -2.61 0.86 8.10
C GLY A 52 -2.06 -0.55 8.33
N TYR A 53 -2.40 -1.10 9.49
CA TYR A 53 -2.01 -2.46 9.87
C TYR A 53 -2.46 -3.46 8.80
N ARG A 54 -1.53 -4.26 8.28
CA ARG A 54 -1.79 -5.24 7.21
C ARG A 54 -2.48 -4.68 5.95
N ALA A 55 -2.39 -3.38 5.69
CA ALA A 55 -3.09 -2.74 4.57
C ALA A 55 -2.81 -3.39 3.21
N LEU A 56 -1.60 -3.89 2.98
CA LEU A 56 -1.19 -4.67 1.81
C LEU A 56 -0.54 -5.99 2.23
N TYR A 57 -1.09 -6.65 3.25
CA TYR A 57 -0.56 -7.91 3.73
C TYR A 57 -0.74 -9.02 2.69
N PHE A 58 0.34 -9.76 2.41
CA PHE A 58 0.35 -10.94 1.56
C PHE A 58 -0.19 -10.68 0.13
N CYS A 59 0.28 -9.62 -0.53
CA CYS A 59 0.00 -9.36 -1.95
C CYS A 59 1.11 -9.96 -2.83
N PRO A 60 0.96 -11.19 -3.36
CA PRO A 60 2.05 -11.95 -3.97
C PRO A 60 2.53 -11.40 -5.32
N SER A 61 1.78 -10.50 -5.94
CA SER A 61 2.16 -9.87 -7.20
C SER A 61 2.70 -8.45 -7.04
N LEU A 62 2.64 -7.87 -5.83
CA LEU A 62 2.92 -6.46 -5.60
C LEU A 62 4.42 -6.22 -5.67
N LYS A 63 4.86 -5.47 -6.69
CA LYS A 63 6.26 -5.19 -6.97
C LYS A 63 6.63 -3.73 -6.76
N LEU A 64 5.69 -2.81 -7.03
CA LEU A 64 5.93 -1.37 -7.05
C LEU A 64 4.95 -0.65 -6.13
N VAL A 65 5.50 0.12 -5.17
CA VAL A 65 4.72 1.00 -4.30
C VAL A 65 5.31 2.40 -4.32
N GLN A 66 4.48 3.40 -4.65
CA GLN A 66 4.83 4.82 -4.55
C GLN A 66 4.02 5.45 -3.42
N ILE A 67 4.70 5.88 -2.36
CA ILE A 67 4.10 6.48 -1.16
C ILE A 67 4.89 7.75 -0.77
N PRO A 68 4.90 8.79 -1.62
CA PRO A 68 5.74 9.96 -1.43
C PRO A 68 5.36 10.82 -0.21
N GLY A 69 4.09 10.79 0.21
CA GLY A 69 3.59 11.59 1.33
C GLY A 69 3.58 10.91 2.70
N VAL A 70 3.99 9.64 2.77
CA VAL A 70 3.75 8.80 3.96
C VAL A 70 4.62 9.26 5.14
N ILE A 71 4.00 9.30 6.32
CA ILE A 71 4.65 9.63 7.59
C ILE A 71 4.85 8.35 8.42
N GLU A 72 3.85 7.47 8.44
CA GLU A 72 3.87 6.26 9.26
C GLU A 72 3.37 5.01 8.51
N ILE A 73 4.13 3.92 8.63
CA ILE A 73 3.80 2.60 8.11
C ILE A 73 3.59 1.65 9.27
N MET A 74 2.38 1.12 9.38
CA MET A 74 1.96 0.27 10.49
C MET A 74 2.49 -1.17 10.38
N ALA A 75 2.29 -1.95 11.44
CA ALA A 75 2.86 -3.30 11.53
C ALA A 75 2.31 -4.19 10.41
N GLU A 76 3.20 -4.99 9.83
CA GLU A 76 2.89 -5.95 8.76
C GLU A 76 2.23 -5.35 7.50
N ALA A 77 2.28 -4.02 7.31
CA ALA A 77 1.60 -3.33 6.22
C ALA A 77 1.89 -3.90 4.82
N PHE A 78 3.12 -4.35 4.56
CA PHE A 78 3.56 -4.95 3.30
C PHE A 78 4.13 -6.36 3.50
N ALA A 79 3.86 -7.00 4.63
CA ALA A 79 4.46 -8.30 4.91
C ALA A 79 4.01 -9.35 3.89
N GLY A 80 4.95 -10.12 3.34
CA GLY A 80 4.69 -11.14 2.32
C GLY A 80 4.58 -10.61 0.88
N CYS A 81 4.89 -9.33 0.63
CA CYS A 81 4.90 -8.76 -0.73
C CYS A 81 6.30 -8.84 -1.35
N PRO A 82 6.47 -9.32 -2.59
CA PRO A 82 7.77 -9.36 -3.28
C PRO A 82 8.12 -7.99 -3.91
N LEU A 83 8.15 -6.96 -3.07
CA LEU A 83 8.44 -5.59 -3.48
C LEU A 83 9.86 -5.47 -4.02
N THR A 84 9.99 -5.03 -5.27
CA THR A 84 11.30 -4.72 -5.87
C THR A 84 11.61 -3.24 -5.80
N HIS A 85 10.58 -2.39 -5.77
CA HIS A 85 10.73 -0.94 -5.74
C HIS A 85 9.70 -0.32 -4.79
N VAL A 86 10.19 0.45 -3.82
CA VAL A 86 9.36 1.28 -2.96
C VAL A 86 9.92 2.70 -2.98
N THR A 87 9.08 3.67 -3.34
CA THR A 87 9.44 5.08 -3.32
C THR A 87 8.80 5.74 -2.10
N PHE A 88 9.64 6.27 -1.22
CA PHE A 88 9.25 7.09 -0.08
C PHE A 88 9.57 8.56 -0.37
N GLY A 89 8.91 9.47 0.33
CA GLY A 89 9.34 10.87 0.42
C GLY A 89 10.18 11.13 1.66
N ASP A 90 10.45 12.42 1.88
CA ASP A 90 11.26 12.96 2.98
C ASP A 90 10.54 13.01 4.34
N LYS A 91 9.22 12.78 4.35
CA LYS A 91 8.36 12.88 5.55
C LYS A 91 8.22 11.58 6.35
N LEU A 92 8.85 10.49 5.91
CA LEU A 92 8.72 9.19 6.58
C LEU A 92 9.41 9.22 7.96
N GLU A 93 8.62 9.11 9.03
CA GLU A 93 9.11 9.14 10.41
C GLU A 93 9.16 7.75 11.05
N ARG A 94 8.17 6.89 10.76
CA ARG A 94 8.01 5.62 11.48
C ARG A 94 7.68 4.45 10.56
N ILE A 95 8.43 3.37 10.75
CA ILE A 95 8.12 2.04 10.19
C ILE A 95 7.96 1.08 11.38
N ARG A 96 6.76 0.52 11.55
CA ARG A 96 6.46 -0.39 12.67
C ARG A 96 7.02 -1.80 12.41
N LYS A 97 7.02 -2.60 13.47
CA LYS A 97 7.56 -3.97 13.47
C LYS A 97 6.99 -4.78 12.32
N ALA A 98 7.87 -5.51 11.63
CA ALA A 98 7.51 -6.44 10.56
C ALA A 98 6.76 -5.82 9.36
N ALA A 99 6.75 -4.49 9.19
CA ALA A 99 6.08 -3.82 8.07
C ALA A 99 6.45 -4.43 6.70
N PHE A 100 7.69 -4.87 6.51
CA PHE A 100 8.20 -5.51 5.29
C PHE A 100 8.67 -6.96 5.54
N ARG A 101 8.07 -7.65 6.52
CA ARG A 101 8.45 -9.04 6.82
C ARG A 101 8.26 -9.93 5.59
N SER A 102 9.25 -10.75 5.27
CA SER A 102 9.21 -11.66 4.11
C SER A 102 9.09 -10.94 2.75
N CYS A 103 9.40 -9.64 2.67
CA CYS A 103 9.72 -9.01 1.40
C CYS A 103 11.07 -9.56 0.90
N LYS A 104 11.12 -9.99 -0.35
CA LYS A 104 12.34 -10.46 -1.00
C LYS A 104 12.97 -9.28 -1.74
N SER A 105 14.26 -9.04 -1.49
CA SER A 105 15.09 -8.09 -2.25
C SER A 105 15.34 -8.57 -3.66
#